data_AF-A0A842Q1H8-F1
#
_entry.id   AF-A0A842Q1H8-F1
#
_cell.length_a   1.000
_cell.length_b   1.000
_cell.length_c   1.000
_cell.angle_alpha   90.00
_cell.angle_beta   90.00
_cell.angle_gamma   90.00
#
_symmetry.space_group_name_H-M   'P 1'
#
loop_
_entity.id
_entity.type
_entity.pdbx_description
1 polymer ?
#
loop_
_entity_poly.entity_id
_entity_poly.type
_entity_poly.pdbx_seq_one_letter_code
_entity_poly.pdbx_strand_id
1 'polypeptide(L)'
;MVKEDKNSIKIIEQGDIFFFYRPKVDTEEVKDIKDVQRFYMVTTPEKQKKNDIYRLFLIGQKQLPEIIEGKSTSEEKNWALNILTTSNPDDIHKELLPAEYTTETRGKRRLAAAAPAGEGKYKIVKHDNHTELAYLLELPEIPGPTQKEFEIKKEASYIISVKNPEVNIPGFATVSEKKPEYPKHIKEKFGDRRWISIEDPQLLDYENTQILLIGARKKDVEEELGIDIDEQKETENTADIFKELKVRKEQAPLKPLMKGKFPDKEEVPMAQEEVKHLSKEEYPSGKGGKAGGKVGATASTSAAAVAKMLSGIEFPKDKNELVDYAKENKAKVKSSDQIIEVIKELPDRKYHNMVDIEKAIGEIN
;
A
#
# COMPACT_ATOMS: atom_id res chain seq x y z
N MET A 1 32.31 -32.84 -7.59
CA MET A 1 30.84 -32.98 -7.51
C MET A 1 30.43 -32.86 -6.07
N VAL A 2 29.98 -31.67 -5.68
CA VAL A 2 29.12 -31.48 -4.51
C VAL A 2 27.82 -30.98 -5.12
N LYS A 3 26.74 -31.74 -4.98
CA LYS A 3 25.41 -31.26 -5.34
C LYS A 3 25.08 -30.14 -4.36
N GLU A 4 25.05 -28.90 -4.84
CA GLU A 4 24.34 -27.84 -4.14
C GLU A 4 22.88 -28.28 -4.04
N ASP A 5 22.35 -28.35 -2.82
CA ASP A 5 20.94 -28.62 -2.60
C ASP A 5 20.12 -27.50 -3.24
N LYS A 6 19.30 -27.88 -4.22
CA LYS A 6 18.34 -27.02 -4.89
C LYS A 6 17.29 -26.56 -3.89
N ASN A 7 17.11 -25.25 -3.80
CA ASN A 7 15.92 -24.54 -3.34
C ASN A 7 15.38 -24.93 -1.93
N SER A 8 16.04 -24.48 -0.86
CA SER A 8 15.46 -24.62 0.49
C SER A 8 14.37 -23.56 0.70
N ILE A 9 13.14 -23.90 0.32
CA ILE A 9 11.95 -23.10 0.63
C ILE A 9 11.76 -23.09 2.14
N LYS A 10 11.67 -21.89 2.74
CA LYS A 10 11.42 -21.73 4.17
C LYS A 10 10.21 -20.84 4.38
N ILE A 11 9.14 -21.40 4.95
CA ILE A 11 8.00 -20.64 5.45
C ILE A 11 8.46 -19.84 6.67
N ILE A 12 8.29 -18.53 6.61
CA ILE A 12 8.65 -17.57 7.66
C ILE A 12 7.44 -17.26 8.53
N GLU A 13 6.29 -17.08 7.89
CA GLU A 13 5.00 -16.80 8.53
C GLU A 13 3.86 -17.29 7.63
N GLN A 14 2.70 -17.60 8.22
CA GLN A 14 1.46 -17.87 7.50
C GLN A 14 0.27 -17.40 8.35
N GLY A 15 -0.88 -17.17 7.73
CA GLY A 15 -2.14 -16.82 8.40
C GLY A 15 -3.15 -16.19 7.45
N ASP A 16 -4.00 -15.30 7.94
CA ASP A 16 -5.08 -14.70 7.15
C ASP A 16 -4.75 -13.28 6.70
N ILE A 17 -5.26 -12.94 5.53
CA ILE A 17 -5.10 -11.64 4.89
C ILE A 17 -6.47 -11.09 4.50
N PHE A 18 -6.71 -9.82 4.83
CA PHE A 18 -7.96 -9.15 4.54
C PHE A 18 -7.71 -7.82 3.85
N PHE A 19 -8.55 -7.48 2.88
CA PHE A 19 -8.46 -6.22 2.15
C PHE A 19 -9.68 -5.36 2.44
N PHE A 20 -9.45 -4.07 2.68
CA PHE A 20 -10.52 -3.09 2.90
C PHE A 20 -10.26 -1.82 2.12
N TYR A 21 -11.31 -1.14 1.66
CA TYR A 21 -11.19 0.23 1.13
C TYR A 21 -12.11 1.19 1.87
N ARG A 22 -11.69 2.43 2.02
CA ARG A 22 -12.51 3.51 2.57
C ARG A 22 -12.87 4.48 1.45
N PRO A 23 -14.17 4.74 1.20
CA PRO A 23 -14.62 5.77 0.26
C PRO A 23 -14.12 7.18 0.64
N LYS A 24 -14.06 8.08 -0.33
CA LYS A 24 -13.85 9.51 -0.09
C LYS A 24 -15.00 10.11 0.72
N VAL A 25 -14.70 11.25 1.34
CA VAL A 25 -15.65 12.02 2.15
C VAL A 25 -16.80 12.48 1.25
N ASP A 26 -18.04 12.25 1.69
CA ASP A 26 -19.29 12.48 0.93
C ASP A 26 -19.44 11.67 -0.36
N THR A 27 -18.70 10.57 -0.53
CA THR A 27 -18.95 9.65 -1.63
C THR A 27 -20.18 8.79 -1.30
N GLU A 28 -21.26 8.96 -2.06
CA GLU A 28 -22.47 8.15 -1.93
C GLU A 28 -22.28 6.73 -2.50
N GLU A 29 -21.51 6.61 -3.57
CA GLU A 29 -21.28 5.36 -4.31
C GLU A 29 -19.82 5.35 -4.82
N VAL A 30 -19.11 4.23 -4.66
CA VAL A 30 -17.75 4.05 -5.18
C VAL A 30 -17.83 3.37 -6.54
N LYS A 31 -17.30 4.02 -7.58
CA LYS A 31 -17.32 3.48 -8.95
C LYS A 31 -15.94 3.03 -9.41
N ASP A 32 -14.91 3.78 -9.01
CA ASP A 32 -13.52 3.52 -9.38
C ASP A 32 -12.56 3.93 -8.24
N ILE A 33 -11.27 3.74 -8.47
CA ILE A 33 -10.19 4.09 -7.53
C ILE A 33 -10.14 5.57 -7.16
N LYS A 34 -10.71 6.46 -8.00
CA LYS A 34 -10.77 7.89 -7.72
C LYS A 34 -11.77 8.18 -6.62
N ASP A 35 -12.77 7.34 -6.41
CA ASP A 35 -13.73 7.48 -5.32
C ASP A 35 -13.20 6.91 -3.98
N VAL A 36 -12.04 6.26 -4.02
CA VAL A 36 -11.40 5.68 -2.83
C VAL A 36 -10.50 6.70 -2.14
N GLN A 37 -10.62 6.77 -0.81
CA GLN A 37 -9.74 7.56 0.04
C GLN A 37 -8.50 6.76 0.45
N ARG A 38 -8.69 5.52 0.92
CA ARG A 38 -7.64 4.65 1.47
C ARG A 38 -7.93 3.20 1.09
N PHE A 39 -6.87 2.44 0.92
CA PHE A 39 -6.90 0.99 0.74
C PHE A 39 -6.02 0.36 1.79
N TYR A 40 -6.50 -0.72 2.40
CA TYR A 40 -5.90 -1.34 3.56
C TYR A 40 -5.71 -2.84 3.33
N MET A 41 -4.66 -3.36 3.93
CA MET A 41 -4.39 -4.79 4.04
C MET A 41 -4.21 -5.11 5.52
N VAL A 42 -4.94 -6.09 6.04
CA VAL A 42 -4.78 -6.62 7.39
C VAL A 42 -4.14 -7.99 7.29
N THR A 43 -3.17 -8.30 8.14
CA THR A 43 -2.62 -9.66 8.26
C THR A 43 -2.77 -10.15 9.70
N THR A 44 -3.22 -11.39 9.86
CA THR A 44 -3.33 -12.11 11.14
C THR A 44 -2.45 -13.35 11.06
N PRO A 45 -1.21 -13.32 11.59
CA PRO A 45 -0.37 -14.51 11.64
C PRO A 45 -1.07 -15.61 12.44
N GLU A 46 -1.03 -16.84 11.93
CA GLU A 46 -1.43 -18.01 12.69
C GLU A 46 -0.67 -18.06 14.03
N LYS A 47 -1.34 -18.56 15.06
CA LYS A 47 -0.86 -18.62 16.44
C LYS A 47 0.44 -19.44 16.57
N GLN A 48 1.59 -18.82 16.35
CA GLN A 48 2.89 -19.41 16.66
C GLN A 48 3.32 -19.17 18.12
N LYS A 49 2.75 -18.14 18.79
CA LYS A 49 3.01 -17.78 20.20
C LYS A 49 1.71 -17.35 20.91
N LYS A 50 1.78 -17.24 22.24
CA LYS A 50 0.67 -17.08 23.21
C LYS A 50 -0.36 -15.95 22.96
N ASN A 51 -0.12 -15.03 22.04
CA ASN A 51 -0.98 -13.85 21.83
C ASN A 51 -1.27 -13.67 20.35
N ASP A 52 -2.52 -13.31 20.05
CA ASP A 52 -2.95 -12.89 18.72
C ASP A 52 -2.25 -11.58 18.35
N ILE A 53 -1.83 -11.44 17.10
CA ILE A 53 -1.26 -10.20 16.55
C ILE A 53 -2.06 -9.85 15.30
N TYR A 54 -2.48 -8.60 15.22
CA TYR A 54 -3.18 -8.04 14.07
C TYR A 54 -2.36 -6.86 13.55
N ARG A 55 -2.01 -6.88 12.27
CA ARG A 55 -1.27 -5.79 11.62
C ARG A 55 -2.16 -5.15 10.57
N LEU A 56 -2.38 -3.85 10.67
CA LEU A 56 -3.11 -3.07 9.67
C LEU A 56 -2.12 -2.22 8.86
N PHE A 57 -2.06 -2.50 7.57
CA PHE A 57 -1.26 -1.78 6.61
C PHE A 57 -2.12 -0.85 5.78
N LEU A 58 -1.69 0.40 5.63
CA LEU A 58 -2.19 1.31 4.62
C LEU A 58 -1.41 1.08 3.32
N ILE A 59 -2.09 0.65 2.27
CA ILE A 59 -1.49 0.41 0.95
C ILE A 59 -1.40 1.74 0.18
N GLY A 60 -0.22 2.01 -0.37
CA GLY A 60 0.05 3.13 -1.26
C GLY A 60 -0.69 3.02 -2.58
N GLN A 61 -0.82 4.12 -3.33
CA GLN A 61 -1.50 4.19 -4.64
C GLN A 61 -2.95 3.68 -4.69
N LYS A 62 -3.48 3.19 -3.56
CA LYS A 62 -4.81 2.62 -3.32
C LYS A 62 -5.08 1.27 -4.01
N GLN A 63 -4.09 0.61 -4.61
CA GLN A 63 -4.22 -0.70 -5.27
C GLN A 63 -3.01 -1.57 -4.88
N LEU A 64 -3.08 -2.89 -5.04
CA LEU A 64 -1.86 -3.71 -5.02
C LEU A 64 -1.01 -3.44 -6.28
N PRO A 65 0.30 -3.78 -6.28
CA PRO A 65 1.06 -3.75 -7.52
C PRO A 65 0.36 -4.58 -8.59
N GLU A 66 0.25 -4.03 -9.81
CA GLU A 66 -0.14 -4.83 -10.97
C GLU A 66 0.87 -5.98 -11.14
N ILE A 67 0.39 -7.13 -11.61
CA ILE A 67 1.23 -8.28 -11.96
C ILE A 67 1.04 -8.53 -13.44
N ILE A 68 2.01 -8.12 -14.27
CA ILE A 68 1.94 -8.33 -15.71
C ILE A 68 2.60 -9.67 -16.08
N GLU A 69 1.81 -10.61 -16.60
CA GLU A 69 2.33 -11.90 -17.07
C GLU A 69 3.45 -11.72 -18.12
N GLY A 70 4.59 -12.39 -17.88
CA GLY A 70 5.70 -12.42 -18.83
C GLY A 70 6.60 -11.18 -18.84
N LYS A 71 6.30 -10.15 -18.04
CA LYS A 71 7.20 -9.01 -17.79
C LYS A 71 7.53 -8.95 -16.30
N SER A 72 8.74 -8.53 -15.96
CA SER A 72 8.95 -7.90 -14.65
C SER A 72 9.80 -6.70 -14.94
N THR A 73 9.17 -5.57 -14.79
CA THR A 73 9.80 -4.28 -14.83
C THR A 73 9.80 -3.72 -13.42
N SER A 74 10.76 -2.85 -13.14
CA SER A 74 10.88 -2.04 -11.92
C SER A 74 9.67 -1.10 -11.68
N GLU A 75 8.76 -1.02 -12.65
CA GLU A 75 7.63 -0.09 -12.68
C GLU A 75 6.45 -0.58 -11.82
N GLU A 76 6.30 -1.89 -11.59
CA GLU A 76 5.20 -2.52 -10.83
C GLU A 76 5.51 -2.61 -9.33
N LYS A 77 5.79 -1.46 -8.71
CA LYS A 77 6.08 -1.36 -7.28
C LYS A 77 5.03 -0.55 -6.54
N ASN A 78 4.71 -1.01 -5.34
CA ASN A 78 3.93 -0.24 -4.40
C ASN A 78 4.50 -0.38 -2.99
N TRP A 79 3.98 0.39 -2.06
CA TRP A 79 4.41 0.34 -0.67
C TRP A 79 3.22 0.14 0.24
N ALA A 80 3.49 -0.33 1.45
CA ALA A 80 2.53 -0.27 2.53
C ALA A 80 3.15 0.26 3.81
N LEU A 81 2.35 0.92 4.63
CA LEU A 81 2.74 1.44 5.93
C LEU A 81 1.96 0.69 7.00
N ASN A 82 2.64 0.03 7.92
CA ASN A 82 2.01 -0.47 9.14
C ASN A 82 1.52 0.73 9.95
N ILE A 83 0.21 0.90 10.07
CA ILE A 83 -0.40 2.02 10.80
C ILE A 83 -0.92 1.62 12.18
N LEU A 84 -1.05 0.32 12.44
CA LEU A 84 -1.52 -0.22 13.71
C LEU A 84 -1.05 -1.67 13.86
N THR A 85 -0.43 -1.98 15.00
CA THR A 85 -0.18 -3.36 15.43
C THR A 85 -0.76 -3.56 16.82
N THR A 86 -1.64 -4.55 16.98
CA THR A 86 -2.38 -4.77 18.22
C THR A 86 -2.56 -6.26 18.49
N SER A 87 -2.89 -6.58 19.74
CA SER A 87 -3.36 -7.91 20.13
C SER A 87 -4.87 -7.97 20.37
N ASN A 88 -5.57 -6.85 20.15
CA ASN A 88 -7.01 -6.75 20.31
C ASN A 88 -7.68 -6.45 18.95
N PRO A 89 -8.49 -7.37 18.40
CA PRO A 89 -9.18 -7.14 17.12
C PRO A 89 -10.12 -5.95 17.16
N ASP A 90 -10.63 -5.55 18.33
CA ASP A 90 -11.51 -4.40 18.46
C ASP A 90 -10.81 -3.08 18.07
N ASP A 91 -9.49 -3.00 18.15
CA ASP A 91 -8.74 -1.82 17.71
C ASP A 91 -8.66 -1.72 16.18
N ILE A 92 -8.57 -2.86 15.48
CA ILE A 92 -8.72 -2.91 14.02
C ILE A 92 -10.11 -2.43 13.63
N HIS A 93 -11.14 -2.98 14.30
CA HIS A 93 -12.52 -2.60 14.07
C HIS A 93 -12.74 -1.08 14.21
N LYS A 94 -12.24 -0.47 15.29
CA LYS A 94 -12.33 0.99 15.50
C LYS A 94 -11.67 1.82 14.39
N GLU A 95 -10.55 1.37 13.84
CA GLU A 95 -9.88 2.06 12.73
C GLU A 95 -10.64 1.94 11.42
N LEU A 96 -11.50 0.92 11.27
CA LEU A 96 -12.34 0.70 10.09
C LEU A 96 -13.74 1.35 10.22
N LEU A 97 -14.14 1.78 11.42
CA LEU A 97 -15.43 2.44 11.66
C LEU A 97 -15.58 3.77 10.88
N PRO A 98 -16.84 4.19 10.62
CA PRO A 98 -17.12 5.54 10.14
C PRO A 98 -16.75 6.55 11.23
N ALA A 99 -16.45 7.77 10.80
CA ALA A 99 -16.08 8.83 11.72
C ALA A 99 -16.70 10.16 11.34
N GLU A 100 -17.03 10.99 12.31
CA GLU A 100 -17.52 12.35 12.11
C GLU A 100 -16.52 13.36 12.62
N TYR A 101 -16.41 14.47 11.88
CA TYR A 101 -15.52 15.56 12.23
C TYR A 101 -16.06 16.89 11.72
N THR A 102 -15.69 18.00 12.36
CA THR A 102 -16.19 19.33 11.98
C THR A 102 -15.07 20.15 11.35
N THR A 103 -15.27 20.55 10.10
CA THR A 103 -14.37 21.48 9.40
C THR A 103 -14.82 22.92 9.58
N GLU A 104 -13.85 23.85 9.63
CA GLU A 104 -14.13 25.28 9.78
C GLU A 104 -14.86 25.87 8.57
N THR A 105 -14.65 25.31 7.37
CA THR A 105 -15.17 25.85 6.11
C THR A 105 -16.45 25.18 5.63
N ARG A 106 -16.68 23.91 5.95
CA ARG A 106 -17.80 23.11 5.42
C ARG A 106 -18.64 22.44 6.51
N GLY A 107 -18.44 22.82 7.78
CA GLY A 107 -19.21 22.28 8.90
C GLY A 107 -18.92 20.79 9.15
N LYS A 108 -19.93 20.06 9.63
CA LYS A 108 -19.84 18.62 9.92
C LYS A 108 -19.57 17.82 8.64
N ARG A 109 -18.64 16.87 8.73
CA ARG A 109 -18.19 15.97 7.68
C ARG A 109 -18.21 14.55 8.21
N ARG A 110 -18.43 13.58 7.33
CA ARG A 110 -18.46 12.16 7.68
C ARG A 110 -17.52 11.36 6.80
N LEU A 111 -16.66 10.57 7.43
CA LEU A 111 -15.94 9.47 6.83
C LEU A 111 -16.86 8.24 6.82
N ALA A 112 -16.96 7.62 5.65
CA ALA A 112 -17.61 6.32 5.50
C ALA A 112 -16.81 5.23 6.25
N ALA A 113 -17.50 4.16 6.63
CA ALA A 113 -16.87 2.94 7.11
C ALA A 113 -15.98 2.33 6.01
N ALA A 114 -14.95 1.59 6.40
CA ALA A 114 -14.19 0.80 5.46
C ALA A 114 -15.00 -0.43 5.02
N ALA A 115 -15.02 -0.67 3.71
CA ALA A 115 -15.71 -1.78 3.07
C ALA A 115 -14.75 -2.97 2.92
N PRO A 116 -15.11 -4.18 3.37
CA PRO A 116 -14.32 -5.38 3.11
C PRO A 116 -14.37 -5.73 1.62
N ALA A 117 -13.21 -5.96 1.03
CA ALA A 117 -13.03 -6.24 -0.40
C ALA A 117 -12.29 -7.55 -0.67
N GLY A 118 -11.78 -8.23 0.35
CA GLY A 118 -11.21 -9.55 0.17
C GLY A 118 -10.84 -10.19 1.50
N GLU A 119 -10.87 -11.52 1.52
CA GLU A 119 -10.39 -12.38 2.60
C GLU A 119 -9.68 -13.57 1.95
N GLY A 120 -8.60 -14.02 2.57
CA GLY A 120 -7.85 -15.18 2.11
C GLY A 120 -6.77 -15.59 3.09
N LYS A 121 -5.97 -16.58 2.68
CA LYS A 121 -4.79 -17.03 3.42
C LYS A 121 -3.52 -16.50 2.77
N TYR A 122 -2.49 -16.24 3.58
CA TYR A 122 -1.18 -15.82 3.10
C TYR A 122 -0.05 -16.66 3.69
N LYS A 123 1.08 -16.66 2.98
CA LYS A 123 2.37 -17.15 3.45
C LYS A 123 3.46 -16.15 3.12
N ILE A 124 4.37 -15.96 4.06
CA ILE A 124 5.64 -15.28 3.83
C ILE A 124 6.71 -16.34 3.71
N VAL A 125 7.40 -16.40 2.57
CA VAL A 125 8.37 -17.45 2.25
C VAL A 125 9.71 -16.85 1.88
N LYS A 126 10.79 -17.48 2.36
CA LYS A 126 12.12 -17.25 1.82
C LYS A 126 12.27 -18.09 0.57
N HIS A 127 12.49 -17.43 -0.56
CA HIS A 127 12.76 -18.06 -1.85
C HIS A 127 14.03 -17.44 -2.43
N ASP A 128 15.04 -18.28 -2.71
CA ASP A 128 16.39 -17.85 -3.10
C ASP A 128 16.98 -16.75 -2.18
N ASN A 129 17.09 -15.53 -2.70
CA ASN A 129 17.75 -14.38 -2.06
C ASN A 129 16.75 -13.30 -1.59
N HIS A 130 15.44 -13.54 -1.74
CA HIS A 130 14.40 -12.60 -1.35
C HIS A 130 13.30 -13.28 -0.53
N THR A 131 12.37 -12.46 -0.06
CA THR A 131 11.19 -12.94 0.65
C THR A 131 9.97 -12.59 -0.19
N GLU A 132 9.01 -13.50 -0.30
CA GLU A 132 7.75 -13.27 -0.98
C GLU A 132 6.57 -13.36 -0.01
N LEU A 133 5.59 -12.47 -0.17
CA LEU A 133 4.24 -12.58 0.38
C LEU A 133 3.38 -13.20 -0.71
N ALA A 134 2.98 -14.45 -0.52
CA ALA A 134 2.01 -15.14 -1.35
C ALA A 134 0.64 -15.14 -0.66
N TYR A 135 -0.44 -15.00 -1.41
CA TYR A 135 -1.78 -15.20 -0.89
C TYR A 135 -2.69 -15.88 -1.91
N LEU A 136 -3.73 -16.52 -1.36
CA LEU A 136 -4.85 -17.09 -2.09
C LEU A 136 -6.15 -16.53 -1.49
N LEU A 137 -7.00 -15.94 -2.34
CA LEU A 137 -8.26 -15.31 -1.96
C LEU A 137 -9.37 -16.34 -1.76
N GLU A 138 -10.00 -16.36 -0.59
CA GLU A 138 -11.15 -17.21 -0.25
C GLU A 138 -12.47 -16.51 -0.56
N LEU A 139 -12.58 -15.21 -0.25
CA LEU A 139 -13.75 -14.38 -0.55
C LEU A 139 -13.39 -13.06 -1.25
N PRO A 140 -14.14 -12.67 -2.30
CA PRO A 140 -15.08 -13.52 -3.02
C PRO A 140 -14.33 -14.67 -3.71
N GLU A 141 -14.96 -15.84 -3.83
CA GLU A 141 -14.37 -17.03 -4.47
C GLU A 141 -13.81 -16.71 -5.87
N ILE A 142 -14.48 -15.82 -6.60
CA ILE A 142 -14.04 -15.30 -7.89
C ILE A 142 -13.92 -13.77 -7.81
N PRO A 143 -12.72 -13.20 -8.04
CA PRO A 143 -12.52 -11.76 -8.10
C PRO A 143 -13.46 -11.06 -9.09
N GLY A 144 -14.27 -10.13 -8.59
CA GLY A 144 -15.22 -9.35 -9.38
C GLY A 144 -14.69 -7.96 -9.76
N PRO A 145 -15.56 -7.08 -10.29
CA PRO A 145 -15.20 -5.70 -10.64
C PRO A 145 -14.51 -4.92 -9.51
N THR A 146 -14.91 -5.12 -8.24
CA THR A 146 -14.27 -4.42 -7.13
C THR A 146 -12.84 -4.89 -6.92
N GLN A 147 -12.59 -6.20 -6.90
CA GLN A 147 -11.24 -6.75 -6.71
C GLN A 147 -10.31 -6.32 -7.83
N LYS A 148 -10.80 -6.28 -9.08
CA LYS A 148 -10.04 -5.79 -10.24
C LYS A 148 -9.59 -4.34 -10.07
N GLU A 149 -10.46 -3.46 -9.58
CA GLU A 149 -10.10 -2.06 -9.32
C GLU A 149 -9.03 -1.91 -8.23
N PHE A 150 -8.77 -2.93 -7.41
CA PHE A 150 -7.74 -2.92 -6.37
C PHE A 150 -6.53 -3.79 -6.71
N GLU A 151 -6.48 -4.39 -7.90
CA GLU A 151 -5.51 -5.43 -8.29
C GLU A 151 -5.46 -6.62 -7.33
N ILE A 152 -6.59 -6.93 -6.67
CA ILE A 152 -6.74 -8.15 -5.89
C ILE A 152 -7.01 -9.30 -6.87
N LYS A 153 -6.07 -10.24 -6.93
CA LYS A 153 -6.14 -11.44 -7.76
C LYS A 153 -6.69 -12.61 -6.93
N LYS A 154 -7.08 -13.70 -7.60
CA LYS A 154 -7.47 -14.95 -6.91
C LYS A 154 -6.27 -15.54 -6.18
N GLU A 155 -5.10 -15.39 -6.79
CA GLU A 155 -3.83 -15.87 -6.28
C GLU A 155 -2.75 -14.90 -6.77
N ALA A 156 -1.82 -14.53 -5.90
CA ALA A 156 -0.70 -13.65 -6.26
C ALA A 156 0.44 -13.75 -5.24
N SER A 157 1.65 -13.49 -5.72
CA SER A 157 2.81 -13.26 -4.86
C SER A 157 3.44 -11.90 -5.13
N TYR A 158 4.07 -11.35 -4.08
CA TYR A 158 4.82 -10.12 -4.13
C TYR A 158 6.17 -10.31 -3.47
N ILE A 159 7.24 -9.85 -4.09
CA ILE A 159 8.52 -9.69 -3.39
C ILE A 159 8.31 -8.62 -2.32
N ILE A 160 8.60 -8.97 -1.08
CA ILE A 160 8.42 -8.10 0.09
C ILE A 160 9.75 -7.75 0.74
N SER A 161 9.92 -6.47 1.05
CA SER A 161 11.11 -5.99 1.77
C SER A 161 10.78 -4.82 2.69
N VAL A 162 11.53 -4.71 3.78
CA VAL A 162 11.34 -3.65 4.78
C VAL A 162 12.32 -2.52 4.51
N LYS A 163 11.80 -1.29 4.46
CA LYS A 163 12.60 -0.08 4.31
C LYS A 163 13.43 0.16 5.56
N ASN A 164 14.69 0.53 5.37
CA ASN A 164 15.51 1.06 6.45
C ASN A 164 14.96 2.43 6.89
N PRO A 165 14.50 2.59 8.15
CA PRO A 165 13.91 3.84 8.61
C PRO A 165 14.93 4.98 8.78
N GLU A 166 16.23 4.67 8.79
CA GLU A 166 17.30 5.66 8.94
C GLU A 166 17.85 6.17 7.61
N VAL A 167 17.48 5.53 6.49
CA VAL A 167 17.95 5.91 5.15
C VAL A 167 16.85 6.64 4.39
N ASN A 168 17.17 7.84 3.93
CA ASN A 168 16.32 8.53 2.96
C ASN A 168 16.52 7.90 1.58
N ILE A 169 15.42 7.53 0.92
CA ILE A 169 15.44 6.88 -0.39
C ILE A 169 14.80 7.84 -1.39
N PRO A 170 15.57 8.44 -2.31
CA PRO A 170 15.03 9.28 -3.38
C PRO A 170 13.94 8.55 -4.17
N GLY A 171 12.89 9.27 -4.59
CA GLY A 171 11.74 8.70 -5.31
C GLY A 171 10.79 7.84 -4.46
N PHE A 172 11.18 7.46 -3.24
CA PHE A 172 10.29 6.77 -2.31
C PHE A 172 9.68 7.77 -1.33
N ALA A 173 8.35 7.94 -1.39
CA ALA A 173 7.66 8.88 -0.53
C ALA A 173 8.02 8.64 0.96
N THR A 174 8.42 9.69 1.68
CA THR A 174 8.43 9.64 3.15
C THR A 174 6.96 9.62 3.59
N VAL A 175 6.41 8.42 3.70
CA VAL A 175 4.98 8.18 3.95
C VAL A 175 4.57 8.66 5.34
N SER A 176 5.47 8.54 6.30
CA SER A 176 5.31 8.99 7.68
C SER A 176 6.57 9.72 8.13
N GLU A 177 6.37 10.80 8.89
CA GLU A 177 7.45 11.49 9.63
C GLU A 177 7.86 10.66 10.87
N LYS A 178 7.00 9.75 11.34
CA LYS A 178 7.30 8.82 12.43
C LYS A 178 8.04 7.59 11.88
N LYS A 179 8.99 7.10 12.67
CA LYS A 179 9.79 5.89 12.39
C LYS A 179 9.33 4.74 13.29
N PRO A 180 9.48 3.48 12.85
CA PRO A 180 9.23 2.33 13.71
C PRO A 180 10.18 2.29 14.90
N GLU A 181 9.64 1.94 16.07
CA GLU A 181 10.39 1.86 17.32
C GLU A 181 11.16 0.54 17.44
N TYR A 182 12.01 0.24 16.46
CA TYR A 182 12.76 -1.01 16.46
C TYR A 182 13.76 -1.10 17.62
N PRO A 183 13.85 -2.25 18.30
CA PRO A 183 14.91 -2.54 19.26
C PRO A 183 16.27 -2.58 18.54
N LYS A 184 17.35 -2.40 19.31
CA LYS A 184 18.72 -2.27 18.78
C LYS A 184 19.11 -3.42 17.86
N HIS A 185 18.79 -4.65 18.25
CA HIS A 185 19.13 -5.85 17.47
C HIS A 185 18.41 -5.91 16.11
N ILE A 186 17.22 -5.34 15.97
CA ILE A 186 16.53 -5.21 14.67
C ILE A 186 17.18 -4.10 13.84
N LYS A 187 17.48 -2.95 14.46
CA LYS A 187 18.17 -1.84 13.77
C LYS A 187 19.52 -2.28 13.19
N GLU A 188 20.29 -3.05 13.95
CA GLU A 188 21.57 -3.61 13.52
C GLU A 188 21.45 -4.53 12.30
N LYS A 189 20.31 -5.22 12.09
CA LYS A 189 20.07 -6.03 10.89
C LYS A 189 20.07 -5.21 9.61
N PHE A 190 19.70 -3.92 9.64
CA PHE A 190 19.68 -3.12 8.42
C PHE A 190 21.08 -2.81 7.89
N GLY A 191 22.03 -2.51 8.79
CA GLY A 191 23.34 -1.96 8.40
C GLY A 191 23.16 -0.72 7.51
N ASP A 192 23.95 -0.65 6.43
CA ASP A 192 23.86 0.45 5.45
C ASP A 192 22.86 0.19 4.31
N ARG A 193 22.11 -0.92 4.37
CA ARG A 193 21.19 -1.31 3.29
C ARG A 193 19.93 -0.44 3.33
N ARG A 194 19.42 -0.08 2.14
CA ARG A 194 18.15 0.64 1.98
C ARG A 194 16.94 -0.24 2.29
N TRP A 195 17.05 -1.52 1.97
CA TRP A 195 16.01 -2.53 2.10
C TRP A 195 16.60 -3.80 2.67
N ILE A 196 15.81 -4.53 3.47
CA ILE A 196 16.15 -5.89 3.90
C ILE A 196 14.99 -6.84 3.62
N SER A 197 15.32 -8.08 3.27
CA SER A 197 14.36 -9.17 3.21
C SER A 197 13.81 -9.46 4.61
N ILE A 198 12.57 -9.92 4.67
CA ILE A 198 11.94 -10.29 5.95
C ILE A 198 12.43 -11.69 6.29
N GLU A 199 13.42 -11.79 7.16
CA GLU A 199 13.91 -13.07 7.69
C GLU A 199 13.32 -13.40 9.07
N ASP A 200 12.71 -12.40 9.70
CA ASP A 200 12.11 -12.46 11.04
C ASP A 200 10.78 -11.69 10.99
N PRO A 201 9.62 -12.35 11.21
CA PRO A 201 8.32 -11.70 11.12
C PRO A 201 8.16 -10.52 12.08
N GLN A 202 8.93 -10.48 13.18
CA GLN A 202 8.89 -9.36 14.13
C GLN A 202 9.23 -8.02 13.48
N LEU A 203 9.93 -8.00 12.34
CA LEU A 203 10.13 -6.78 11.56
C LEU A 203 8.81 -6.08 11.21
N LEU A 204 7.73 -6.85 11.04
CA LEU A 204 6.42 -6.35 10.65
C LEU A 204 5.57 -5.90 11.84
N ASP A 205 5.96 -6.22 13.08
CA ASP A 205 5.16 -5.98 14.30
C ASP A 205 5.27 -4.54 14.85
N TYR A 206 6.02 -3.67 14.18
CA TYR A 206 6.25 -2.30 14.63
C TYR A 206 5.47 -1.33 13.77
N GLU A 207 4.63 -0.51 14.40
CA GLU A 207 3.97 0.60 13.71
C GLU A 207 4.98 1.53 13.03
N ASN A 208 4.56 2.12 11.91
CA ASN A 208 5.37 2.92 11.00
C ASN A 208 6.42 2.14 10.19
N THR A 209 6.44 0.81 10.29
CA THR A 209 7.18 -0.04 9.35
C THR A 209 6.69 0.19 7.93
N GLN A 210 7.62 0.51 7.03
CA GLN A 210 7.35 0.70 5.61
C GLN A 210 7.81 -0.54 4.85
N ILE A 211 6.91 -1.16 4.12
CA ILE A 211 7.19 -2.30 3.26
C ILE A 211 7.11 -1.90 1.79
N LEU A 212 7.99 -2.47 0.97
CA LEU A 212 7.95 -2.42 -0.48
C LEU A 212 7.37 -3.74 -0.98
N LEU A 213 6.39 -3.64 -1.87
CA LEU A 213 5.72 -4.73 -2.57
C LEU A 213 6.07 -4.60 -4.06
N ILE A 214 6.57 -5.66 -4.66
CA ILE A 214 6.83 -5.72 -6.10
C ILE A 214 6.14 -6.97 -6.63
N GLY A 215 5.37 -6.83 -7.71
CA GLY A 215 4.71 -7.98 -8.37
C GLY A 215 5.71 -9.09 -8.67
N ALA A 216 5.51 -10.27 -8.06
CA ALA A 216 6.28 -11.45 -8.40
C ALA A 216 5.61 -12.15 -9.60
N ARG A 217 6.42 -12.76 -10.46
CA ARG A 217 5.96 -13.26 -11.76
C ARG A 217 5.22 -14.60 -11.62
N LYS A 218 4.24 -14.83 -12.49
CA LYS A 218 3.76 -16.11 -13.08
C LYS A 218 2.45 -16.73 -12.53
N LYS A 219 2.04 -17.80 -13.23
CA LYS A 219 0.67 -18.33 -13.40
C LYS A 219 0.12 -19.12 -12.20
N ASP A 220 0.99 -19.68 -11.36
CA ASP A 220 0.64 -20.55 -10.22
C ASP A 220 1.69 -20.30 -9.13
N VAL A 221 1.26 -19.73 -8.00
CA VAL A 221 2.12 -19.27 -6.91
C VAL A 221 2.58 -20.45 -6.06
N GLU A 222 1.72 -21.42 -5.84
CA GLU A 222 2.02 -22.64 -5.08
C GLU A 222 3.08 -23.50 -5.77
N GLU A 223 2.93 -23.76 -7.07
CA GLU A 223 3.89 -24.54 -7.86
C GLU A 223 5.28 -23.87 -7.89
N GLU A 224 5.33 -22.55 -8.07
CA GLU A 224 6.59 -21.81 -8.17
C GLU A 224 7.32 -21.73 -6.84
N LEU A 225 6.58 -21.41 -5.77
CA LEU A 225 7.17 -21.27 -4.44
C LEU A 225 7.32 -22.61 -3.72
N GLY A 226 6.81 -23.70 -4.29
CA GLY A 226 6.78 -25.03 -3.69
C GLY A 226 6.11 -25.02 -2.32
N ILE A 227 5.01 -24.27 -2.20
CA ILE A 227 4.19 -24.16 -0.99
C ILE A 227 2.77 -24.62 -1.26
N ASP A 228 2.03 -24.82 -0.18
CA ASP A 228 0.62 -25.20 -0.19
C ASP A 228 -0.11 -24.20 0.73
N ILE A 229 -1.03 -23.42 0.21
CA ILE A 229 -1.85 -22.43 0.90
C ILE A 229 -3.25 -23.04 1.04
N ASP A 230 -3.60 -23.43 2.27
CA ASP A 230 -4.87 -24.08 2.59
C ASP A 230 -6.05 -23.11 2.47
N GLU A 231 -6.56 -22.91 1.25
CA GLU A 231 -7.78 -22.14 1.02
C GLU A 231 -9.02 -22.89 1.52
N GLN A 232 -9.84 -22.19 2.27
CA GLN A 232 -11.11 -22.67 2.77
C GLN A 232 -12.26 -22.15 1.91
N LYS A 233 -13.29 -22.98 1.76
CA LYS A 233 -14.54 -22.53 1.12
C LYS A 233 -15.36 -21.73 2.11
N GLU A 234 -15.09 -20.44 2.11
CA GLU A 234 -15.71 -19.52 3.03
C GLU A 234 -17.09 -19.05 2.59
N THR A 235 -17.91 -18.74 3.58
CA THR A 235 -19.29 -18.23 3.45
C THR A 235 -19.47 -17.09 4.42
N GLU A 236 -20.57 -16.36 4.31
CA GLU A 236 -20.90 -15.31 5.28
C GLU A 236 -20.91 -15.78 6.76
N ASN A 237 -21.15 -17.06 7.03
CA ASN A 237 -21.17 -17.59 8.40
C ASN A 237 -19.83 -18.16 8.86
N THR A 238 -18.94 -18.45 7.92
CA THR A 238 -17.65 -19.06 8.23
C THR A 238 -16.51 -18.05 8.13
N ALA A 239 -16.69 -16.93 7.41
CA ALA A 239 -15.65 -15.96 7.10
C ALA A 239 -14.92 -15.43 8.35
N ASP A 240 -13.60 -15.51 8.31
CA ASP A 240 -12.68 -15.14 9.37
C ASP A 240 -12.70 -13.62 9.64
N ILE A 241 -13.11 -12.81 8.67
CA ILE A 241 -13.33 -11.36 8.87
C ILE A 241 -14.37 -11.06 9.96
N PHE A 242 -15.36 -11.94 10.15
CA PHE A 242 -16.39 -11.78 11.17
C PHE A 242 -16.03 -12.48 12.48
N LYS A 243 -15.31 -13.60 12.41
CA LYS A 243 -14.93 -14.39 13.59
C LYS A 243 -13.68 -13.82 14.28
N GLU A 244 -12.64 -13.54 13.50
CA GLU A 244 -11.33 -13.12 13.98
C GLU A 244 -11.22 -11.60 14.08
N LEU A 245 -11.50 -10.88 12.99
CA LEU A 245 -11.46 -9.42 13.01
C LEU A 245 -12.69 -8.78 13.69
N LYS A 246 -13.70 -9.59 14.03
CA LYS A 246 -14.94 -9.15 14.69
C LYS A 246 -15.64 -7.98 13.97
N VAL A 247 -15.51 -7.91 12.64
CA VAL A 247 -16.23 -6.91 11.86
C VAL A 247 -17.72 -7.18 11.99
N ARG A 248 -18.52 -6.17 12.36
CA ARG A 248 -19.98 -6.32 12.44
C ARG A 248 -20.59 -6.19 11.05
N LYS A 249 -21.39 -7.18 10.67
CA LYS A 249 -22.01 -7.29 9.34
C LYS A 249 -22.87 -6.09 8.98
N GLU A 250 -23.56 -5.54 9.96
CA GLU A 250 -24.48 -4.42 9.82
C GLU A 250 -23.77 -3.07 9.67
N GLN A 251 -22.46 -3.02 9.94
CA GLN A 251 -21.67 -1.79 9.95
C GLN A 251 -20.75 -1.62 8.73
N ALA A 252 -20.69 -2.64 7.86
CA ALA A 252 -19.86 -2.60 6.66
C ALA A 252 -20.64 -3.06 5.41
N PRO A 253 -20.42 -2.43 4.25
CA PRO A 253 -21.04 -2.91 3.01
C PRO A 253 -20.38 -4.22 2.58
N LEU A 254 -21.11 -5.33 2.68
CA LEU A 254 -20.56 -6.69 2.45
C LEU A 254 -20.54 -7.12 0.97
N LYS A 255 -21.23 -6.40 0.09
CA LYS A 255 -21.33 -6.77 -1.34
C LYS A 255 -19.97 -6.91 -2.05
N PRO A 256 -18.94 -6.10 -1.77
CA PRO A 256 -17.64 -6.31 -2.40
C PRO A 256 -16.98 -7.62 -1.98
N LEU A 257 -17.07 -8.00 -0.70
CA LEU A 257 -16.56 -9.27 -0.19
C LEU A 257 -17.38 -10.46 -0.71
N MET A 258 -18.70 -10.37 -0.71
CA MET A 258 -19.58 -11.52 -0.99
C MET A 258 -19.85 -11.74 -2.48
N LYS A 259 -19.90 -10.67 -3.27
CA LYS A 259 -20.31 -10.72 -4.69
C LYS A 259 -19.27 -10.12 -5.63
N GLY A 260 -18.16 -9.60 -5.10
CA GLY A 260 -17.11 -8.96 -5.89
C GLY A 260 -17.51 -7.65 -6.57
N LYS A 261 -18.60 -7.00 -6.12
CA LYS A 261 -19.15 -5.79 -6.74
C LYS A 261 -19.21 -4.65 -5.75
N PHE A 262 -19.09 -3.43 -6.24
CA PHE A 262 -19.26 -2.25 -5.41
C PHE A 262 -20.69 -2.21 -4.84
N PRO A 263 -20.86 -1.69 -3.61
CA PRO A 263 -22.18 -1.56 -3.01
C PRO A 263 -23.00 -0.52 -3.77
N ASP A 264 -24.29 -0.80 -3.97
CA ASP A 264 -25.23 0.22 -4.42
C ASP A 264 -25.50 1.19 -3.26
N LYS A 265 -26.03 2.38 -3.56
CA LYS A 265 -26.25 3.44 -2.55
C LYS A 265 -27.08 2.95 -1.36
N GLU A 266 -28.08 2.11 -1.62
CA GLU A 266 -29.00 1.57 -0.62
C GLU A 266 -28.35 0.49 0.27
N GLU A 267 -27.25 -0.11 -0.18
CA GLU A 267 -26.54 -1.18 0.52
C GLU A 267 -25.38 -0.65 1.37
N VAL A 268 -25.07 0.65 1.29
CA VAL A 268 -24.12 1.30 2.18
C VAL A 268 -24.80 1.51 3.53
N PRO A 269 -24.36 0.86 4.61
CA PRO A 269 -25.01 1.02 5.90
C PRO A 269 -24.96 2.49 6.34
N MET A 270 -26.13 3.09 6.53
CA MET A 270 -26.21 4.34 7.28
C MET A 270 -25.87 3.99 8.72
N ALA A 271 -24.62 4.12 9.15
CA ALA A 271 -24.25 3.75 10.51
C ALA A 271 -25.07 4.62 11.49
N GLN A 272 -25.97 3.98 12.24
CA GLN A 272 -26.87 4.63 13.19
C GLN A 272 -26.33 4.57 14.62
N GLU A 273 -25.40 3.67 14.93
CA GLU A 273 -25.08 3.33 16.33
C GLU A 273 -23.63 3.60 16.78
N GLU A 274 -22.62 3.43 15.92
CA GLU A 274 -21.22 3.64 16.30
C GLU A 274 -20.47 4.50 15.27
N VAL A 275 -20.25 5.77 15.62
CA VAL A 275 -19.48 6.74 14.83
C VAL A 275 -18.36 7.30 15.69
N LYS A 276 -17.11 7.18 15.22
CA LYS A 276 -15.95 7.78 15.91
C LYS A 276 -16.00 9.30 15.76
N HIS A 277 -15.82 10.06 16.83
CA HIS A 277 -15.57 11.49 16.74
C HIS A 277 -14.07 11.76 16.70
N LEU A 278 -13.58 12.36 15.60
CA LEU A 278 -12.16 12.62 15.43
C LEU A 278 -11.73 13.89 16.19
N SER A 279 -10.51 13.88 16.74
CA SER A 279 -9.86 15.11 17.19
C SER A 279 -9.32 15.91 16.00
N LYS A 280 -9.01 17.21 16.18
CA LYS A 280 -8.47 18.07 15.10
C LYS A 280 -7.17 17.50 14.50
N GLU A 281 -6.38 16.78 15.28
CA GLU A 281 -5.14 16.13 14.85
C GLU A 281 -5.39 14.92 13.93
N GLU A 282 -6.54 14.26 14.09
CA GLU A 282 -6.96 13.08 13.32
C GLU A 282 -7.75 13.45 12.04
N TYR A 283 -8.05 14.74 11.82
CA TYR A 283 -8.87 15.17 10.69
C TYR A 283 -8.25 14.76 9.34
N PRO A 284 -9.06 14.23 8.42
CA PRO A 284 -8.69 14.11 7.03
C PRO A 284 -8.47 15.50 6.45
N SER A 285 -7.24 15.86 6.10
CA SER A 285 -6.99 17.06 5.31
C SER A 285 -7.72 16.96 3.97
N GLY A 286 -8.26 18.08 3.47
CA GLY A 286 -9.07 18.16 2.24
C GLY A 286 -8.35 17.77 0.94
N LYS A 287 -7.10 17.29 1.04
CA LYS A 287 -6.33 16.64 -0.02
C LYS A 287 -5.88 15.25 0.44
N GLY A 288 -6.73 14.41 1.04
CA GLY A 288 -6.26 13.20 1.75
C GLY A 288 -5.52 13.59 3.05
N GLY A 289 -5.61 12.79 4.12
CA GLY A 289 -5.04 13.11 5.45
C GLY A 289 -3.55 13.49 5.43
N LYS A 290 -2.97 14.08 6.48
CA LYS A 290 -1.53 14.43 6.50
C LYS A 290 -0.62 13.25 6.11
N ALA A 291 -1.05 12.01 6.37
CA ALA A 291 -0.39 10.76 5.96
C ALA A 291 -0.89 10.12 4.64
N GLY A 292 -2.03 10.56 4.06
CA GLY A 292 -2.55 10.03 2.78
C GLY A 292 -2.52 11.05 1.63
N GLY A 293 -2.42 12.32 1.98
CA GLY A 293 -2.56 13.49 1.12
C GLY A 293 -1.29 14.21 0.77
N LYS A 294 -0.31 14.17 1.68
CA LYS A 294 1.10 14.28 1.29
C LYS A 294 1.50 13.08 0.42
N VAL A 295 0.84 11.93 0.58
CA VAL A 295 1.31 10.62 0.12
C VAL A 295 0.75 10.21 -1.25
N GLY A 296 -0.51 10.53 -1.58
CA GLY A 296 -1.02 10.42 -2.96
C GLY A 296 -0.48 11.51 -3.90
N ALA A 297 0.08 12.59 -3.37
CA ALA A 297 0.66 13.68 -4.15
C ALA A 297 2.18 13.53 -4.37
N THR A 298 2.85 12.59 -3.69
CA THR A 298 4.32 12.39 -3.77
C THR A 298 4.74 11.07 -4.43
N ALA A 299 3.80 10.16 -4.73
CA ALA A 299 4.04 9.03 -5.65
C ALA A 299 3.99 9.45 -7.14
N SER A 300 3.77 10.73 -7.41
CA SER A 300 4.12 11.31 -8.71
C SER A 300 4.76 12.69 -8.46
N THR A 301 6.07 12.78 -8.48
CA THR A 301 6.68 13.87 -9.26
C THR A 301 6.37 13.56 -10.72
N SER A 302 5.10 13.73 -11.10
CA SER A 302 4.61 13.45 -12.44
C SER A 302 5.40 14.32 -13.42
N ALA A 303 5.54 13.84 -14.65
CA ALA A 303 5.97 14.65 -15.79
C ALA A 303 5.37 16.07 -15.75
N ALA A 304 4.10 16.20 -15.33
CA ALA A 304 3.42 17.48 -15.16
C ALA A 304 4.02 18.41 -14.08
N ALA A 305 4.54 17.88 -12.96
CA ALA A 305 5.21 18.68 -11.93
C ALA A 305 6.57 19.20 -12.42
N VAL A 306 7.34 18.35 -13.12
CA VAL A 306 8.60 18.76 -13.77
C VAL A 306 8.33 19.77 -14.88
N ALA A 307 7.33 19.53 -15.73
CA ALA A 307 6.93 20.45 -16.80
C ALA A 307 6.49 21.82 -16.26
N LYS A 308 5.76 21.85 -15.14
CA LYS A 308 5.41 23.10 -14.47
C LYS A 308 6.63 23.83 -13.92
N MET A 309 7.57 23.10 -13.33
CA MET A 309 8.81 23.66 -12.78
C MET A 309 9.71 24.25 -13.87
N LEU A 310 9.82 23.55 -14.99
CA LEU A 310 10.62 23.92 -16.17
C LEU A 310 9.83 24.77 -17.18
N SER A 311 8.65 25.27 -16.79
CA SER A 311 7.82 26.09 -17.69
C SER A 311 8.53 27.41 -18.04
N GLY A 312 8.68 27.64 -19.34
CA GLY A 312 9.38 28.81 -19.89
C GLY A 312 10.90 28.64 -19.99
N ILE A 313 11.43 27.42 -19.86
CA ILE A 313 12.83 27.14 -20.16
C ILE A 313 13.07 27.13 -21.68
N GLU A 314 14.21 27.68 -22.11
CA GLU A 314 14.66 27.61 -23.50
C GLU A 314 15.61 26.42 -23.69
N PHE A 315 15.30 25.58 -24.68
CA PHE A 315 16.07 24.41 -25.08
C PHE A 315 17.02 24.74 -26.24
N PRO A 316 18.10 23.96 -26.47
CA PRO A 316 18.48 22.73 -25.78
C PRO A 316 19.24 22.98 -24.46
N LYS A 317 19.08 22.07 -23.49
CA LYS A 317 19.74 22.12 -22.17
C LYS A 317 20.33 20.78 -21.78
N ASP A 318 21.46 20.80 -21.09
CA ASP A 318 21.98 19.63 -20.38
C ASP A 318 21.40 19.50 -18.98
N LYS A 319 21.64 18.34 -18.33
CA LYS A 319 21.13 18.04 -17.00
C LYS A 319 21.47 19.10 -15.95
N ASN A 320 22.69 19.60 -15.96
CA ASN A 320 23.13 20.59 -14.95
C ASN A 320 22.41 21.92 -15.17
N GLU A 321 22.26 22.34 -16.42
CA GLU A 321 21.48 23.54 -16.75
C GLU A 321 19.99 23.41 -16.39
N LEU A 322 19.39 22.22 -16.52
CA LEU A 322 18.03 21.96 -16.06
C LEU A 322 17.92 22.06 -14.53
N VAL A 323 18.89 21.52 -13.81
CA VAL A 323 18.97 21.58 -12.33
C VAL A 323 19.10 23.02 -11.86
N ASP A 324 19.94 23.82 -12.51
CA ASP A 324 20.16 25.21 -12.12
C ASP A 324 18.94 26.09 -12.44
N TYR A 325 18.31 25.91 -13.60
CA TYR A 325 17.03 26.55 -13.90
C TYR A 325 15.97 26.21 -12.85
N ALA A 326 15.89 24.95 -12.42
CA ALA A 326 14.96 24.53 -11.38
C ALA A 326 15.30 25.15 -10.01
N LYS A 327 16.58 25.29 -9.63
CA LYS A 327 16.95 25.98 -8.38
C LYS A 327 16.55 27.45 -8.36
N GLU A 328 16.63 28.13 -9.50
CA GLU A 328 16.25 29.54 -9.64
C GLU A 328 14.73 29.74 -9.61
N ASN A 329 13.96 28.71 -9.99
CA ASN A 329 12.51 28.78 -10.13
C ASN A 329 11.73 28.08 -8.99
N LYS A 330 12.35 27.87 -7.82
CA LYS A 330 11.77 27.15 -6.66
C LYS A 330 10.39 27.63 -6.21
N ALA A 331 10.06 28.90 -6.43
CA ALA A 331 8.77 29.47 -6.06
C ALA A 331 7.58 29.01 -6.94
N LYS A 332 7.82 28.43 -8.12
CA LYS A 332 6.76 27.99 -9.05
C LYS A 332 5.97 26.78 -8.55
N VAL A 333 6.55 25.97 -7.65
CA VAL A 333 5.94 24.72 -7.18
C VAL A 333 6.23 24.49 -5.69
N LYS A 334 5.23 24.00 -4.93
CA LYS A 334 5.35 23.78 -3.47
C LYS A 334 6.32 22.66 -3.06
N SER A 335 6.68 21.76 -3.98
CA SER A 335 7.56 20.60 -3.77
C SER A 335 8.85 20.72 -4.60
N SER A 336 9.39 21.93 -4.74
CA SER A 336 10.48 22.22 -5.67
C SER A 336 11.76 21.45 -5.36
N ASP A 337 12.11 21.21 -4.09
CA ASP A 337 13.30 20.42 -3.74
C ASP A 337 13.18 18.95 -4.20
N GLN A 338 12.00 18.35 -4.09
CA GLN A 338 11.76 16.98 -4.59
C GLN A 338 11.86 16.89 -6.11
N ILE A 339 11.35 17.91 -6.81
CA ILE A 339 11.42 18.00 -8.27
C ILE A 339 12.87 18.18 -8.75
N ILE A 340 13.67 18.96 -8.02
CA ILE A 340 15.09 19.16 -8.32
C ILE A 340 15.87 17.86 -8.20
N GLU A 341 15.59 17.03 -7.19
CA GLU A 341 16.23 15.72 -7.06
C GLU A 341 15.92 14.80 -8.26
N VAL A 342 14.68 14.80 -8.76
CA VAL A 342 14.31 14.03 -9.96
C VAL A 342 15.07 14.51 -11.20
N ILE A 343 15.21 15.83 -11.37
CA ILE A 343 15.97 16.39 -12.51
C ILE A 343 17.46 16.00 -12.42
N LYS A 344 18.03 15.86 -11.21
CA LYS A 344 19.42 15.39 -11.03
C LYS A 344 19.63 13.94 -11.43
N GLU A 345 18.58 13.12 -11.42
CA GLU A 345 18.63 11.70 -11.79
C GLU A 345 18.52 11.48 -13.31
N LEU A 346 18.24 12.53 -14.10
CA LEU A 346 18.18 12.44 -15.55
C LEU A 346 19.49 11.89 -16.15
N PRO A 347 19.43 11.08 -17.23
CA PRO A 347 20.62 10.68 -17.97
C PRO A 347 21.45 11.90 -18.39
N ASP A 348 22.77 11.80 -18.35
CA ASP A 348 23.66 12.84 -18.86
C ASP A 348 23.63 12.87 -20.38
N ARG A 349 22.67 13.65 -20.91
CA ARG A 349 22.48 13.94 -22.32
C ARG A 349 21.89 15.34 -22.51
N LYS A 350 21.89 15.83 -23.76
CA LYS A 350 21.19 17.07 -24.12
C LYS A 350 19.72 16.80 -24.38
N TYR A 351 18.87 17.62 -23.78
CA TYR A 351 17.43 17.64 -23.95
C TYR A 351 17.06 18.79 -24.89
N HIS A 352 16.29 18.52 -25.94
CA HIS A 352 15.94 19.51 -26.97
C HIS A 352 14.53 20.07 -26.81
N ASN A 353 13.71 19.46 -25.96
CA ASN A 353 12.34 19.87 -25.69
C ASN A 353 11.81 19.18 -24.41
N MET A 354 10.59 19.54 -24.00
CA MET A 354 9.95 18.94 -22.82
C MET A 354 9.67 17.44 -23.00
N VAL A 355 9.36 16.97 -24.21
CA VAL A 355 9.09 15.56 -24.50
C VAL A 355 10.32 14.68 -24.24
N ASP A 356 11.52 15.17 -24.56
CA ASP A 356 12.78 14.47 -24.27
C ASP A 356 12.98 14.29 -22.75
N ILE A 357 12.58 15.29 -21.96
CA ILE A 357 12.62 15.24 -20.50
C ILE A 357 11.56 14.27 -19.97
N GLU A 358 10.33 14.34 -20.45
CA GLU A 358 9.25 13.43 -20.04
C GLU A 358 9.61 11.97 -20.32
N LYS A 359 10.19 11.70 -21.49
CA LYS A 359 10.69 10.37 -21.85
C LYS A 359 11.82 9.92 -20.91
N ALA A 360 12.76 10.81 -20.60
CA ALA A 360 13.84 10.52 -19.67
C ALA A 360 13.39 10.30 -18.22
N ILE A 361 12.35 11.01 -17.78
CA ILE A 361 11.70 10.74 -16.49
C ILE A 361 11.09 9.33 -16.48
N GLY A 362 10.50 8.90 -17.60
CA GLY A 362 10.05 7.51 -17.77
C GLY A 362 11.18 6.48 -17.71
N GLU A 363 12.42 6.86 -18.05
CA GLU A 363 13.60 5.97 -17.96
C GLU A 363 14.15 5.83 -16.53
N ILE A 364 13.83 6.76 -15.62
CA ILE A 364 14.31 6.76 -14.21
C ILE A 364 13.37 6.02 -13.24
N ASN A 365 12.08 5.93 -13.58
CA ASN A 365 11.03 5.48 -12.64
C ASN A 365 10.88 3.96 -12.53
#